data_AF-A0A7V8DBS0-F1
#
_entry.id   AF-A0A7V8DBS0-F1
#
_cell.length_a   1.000
_cell.length_b   1.000
_cell.length_c   1.000
_cell.angle_alpha   90.00
_cell.angle_beta   90.00
_cell.angle_gamma   90.00
#
_symmetry.space_group_name_H-M   'P 1'
#
loop_
_entity.id
_entity.type
_entity.pdbx_description
1 polymer ?
#
loop_
_entity_poly.entity_id
_entity_poly.type
_entity_poly.pdbx_seq_one_letter_code
_entity_poly.pdbx_strand_id
1 'polypeptide(L)'
;MGADGPVIKLKKGVFTARGQRVVTAADAAAFYEVTPRALLCAVARNRRRLTGQFMFRLTPKEWAGVRGAASAGRPPLVFTETGVSMLATVLRSGKAARINVEIVRDVTRRLKAAGLSAWDMLRS
;
A
#
# COMPACT_ATOMS: atom_id res chain seq x y z
N MET A 1 -2.77 -15.59 -21.29
CA MET A 1 -3.86 -16.04 -20.41
C MET A 1 -3.46 -15.75 -18.97
N GLY A 2 -4.17 -14.82 -18.31
CA GLY A 2 -4.20 -14.63 -16.85
C GLY A 2 -2.96 -14.05 -16.16
N ALA A 3 -2.56 -12.81 -16.47
CA ALA A 3 -1.57 -12.06 -15.67
C ALA A 3 -2.18 -11.48 -14.37
N ASP A 4 -3.08 -12.21 -13.73
CA ASP A 4 -3.73 -11.79 -12.50
C ASP A 4 -2.75 -12.02 -11.34
N GLY A 5 -2.14 -10.93 -10.90
CA GLY A 5 -1.29 -10.94 -9.71
C GLY A 5 -2.14 -11.01 -8.47
N PRO A 6 -1.59 -10.75 -7.28
CA PRO A 6 -2.42 -10.46 -6.14
C PRO A 6 -3.05 -9.09 -6.45
N VAL A 7 -4.21 -9.08 -7.10
CA VAL A 7 -5.01 -7.86 -7.24
C VAL A 7 -5.54 -7.58 -5.85
N ILE A 8 -4.85 -6.70 -5.13
CA ILE A 8 -5.32 -6.17 -3.84
C ILE A 8 -6.59 -5.36 -4.15
N LYS A 9 -7.74 -6.02 -4.11
CA LYS A 9 -9.05 -5.39 -4.41
C LYS A 9 -9.50 -4.54 -3.22
N LEU A 10 -9.03 -3.29 -3.18
CA LEU A 10 -9.60 -2.26 -2.33
C LEU A 10 -10.89 -1.73 -3.00
N LYS A 11 -12.06 -2.09 -2.45
CA LYS A 11 -13.36 -1.69 -3.01
C LYS A 11 -13.85 -0.31 -2.55
N LYS A 12 -13.27 0.28 -1.50
CA LYS A 12 -13.68 1.58 -0.93
C LYS A 12 -12.47 2.53 -0.86
N GLY A 13 -12.69 3.80 -1.17
CA GLY A 13 -11.73 4.87 -0.90
C GLY A 13 -10.48 4.92 -1.80
N VAL A 14 -10.49 4.22 -2.95
CA VAL A 14 -9.42 4.34 -3.96
C VAL A 14 -9.72 5.52 -4.89
N PHE A 15 -8.78 6.43 -5.03
CA PHE A 15 -8.86 7.55 -5.96
C PHE A 15 -7.49 7.82 -6.60
N THR A 16 -7.46 8.70 -7.59
CA THR A 16 -6.23 9.03 -8.32
C THR A 16 -5.65 10.34 -7.78
N ALA A 17 -4.38 10.31 -7.36
CA ALA A 17 -3.61 11.50 -7.01
C ALA A 17 -2.22 11.41 -7.64
N ARG A 18 -1.75 12.49 -8.26
CA ARG A 18 -0.44 12.56 -8.95
C ARG A 18 -0.21 11.43 -9.97
N GLY A 19 -1.26 11.05 -10.70
CA GLY A 19 -1.20 9.95 -11.68
C GLY A 19 -1.11 8.55 -11.07
N GLN A 20 -1.27 8.41 -9.75
CA GLN A 20 -1.19 7.13 -9.05
C GLN A 20 -2.52 6.80 -8.37
N ARG A 21 -2.87 5.51 -8.34
CA ARG A 21 -3.96 5.02 -7.50
C ARG A 21 -3.52 5.06 -6.04
N VAL A 22 -4.27 5.78 -5.23
CA VAL A 22 -3.98 5.97 -3.81
C VAL A 22 -5.18 5.63 -2.94
N VAL A 23 -4.89 5.28 -1.69
CA VAL A 23 -5.86 5.00 -0.65
C VAL A 23 -5.51 5.77 0.62
N THR A 24 -6.52 6.19 1.40
CA THR A 24 -6.26 6.90 2.65
C THR A 24 -5.66 5.98 3.71
N ALA A 25 -4.95 6.55 4.69
CA ALA A 25 -4.48 5.80 5.85
C ALA A 25 -5.61 5.11 6.63
N ALA A 26 -6.81 5.69 6.64
CA ALA A 26 -7.98 5.12 7.31
C ALA A 26 -8.48 3.87 6.59
N ASP A 27 -8.64 3.96 5.27
CA ASP A 27 -9.07 2.82 4.43
C ASP A 27 -8.03 1.70 4.43
N ALA A 28 -6.73 2.04 4.36
CA ALA A 28 -5.65 1.06 4.49
C ALA A 28 -5.65 0.37 5.87
N ALA A 29 -5.94 1.11 6.94
CA ALA A 29 -6.04 0.54 8.28
C ALA A 29 -7.22 -0.43 8.39
N ALA A 30 -8.38 -0.03 7.87
CA ALA A 30 -9.57 -0.88 7.80
C ALA A 30 -9.31 -2.14 6.97
N PHE A 31 -8.63 -2.00 5.82
CA PHE A 31 -8.26 -3.13 4.99
C PHE A 31 -7.40 -4.15 5.74
N TYR A 32 -6.40 -3.70 6.50
CA TYR A 32 -5.51 -4.58 7.27
C TYR A 32 -6.05 -4.99 8.65
N GLU A 33 -7.29 -4.62 8.98
CA GLU A 33 -7.93 -4.91 10.27
C GLU A 33 -7.10 -4.38 11.45
N VAL A 34 -6.56 -3.17 11.29
CA VAL A 34 -5.81 -2.45 12.33
C VAL A 34 -6.41 -1.08 12.56
N THR A 35 -6.14 -0.48 13.72
CA THR A 35 -6.54 0.91 13.96
C THR A 35 -5.68 1.88 13.14
N PRO A 36 -6.21 3.04 12.71
CA PRO A 36 -5.41 4.07 12.02
C PRO A 36 -4.18 4.49 12.82
N ARG A 37 -4.29 4.56 14.16
CA ARG A 37 -3.17 4.84 15.06
C ARG A 37 -2.08 3.76 14.96
N ALA A 38 -2.45 2.49 15.03
CA ALA A 38 -1.48 1.38 14.93
C ALA A 38 -0.75 1.40 13.59
N LEU A 39 -1.47 1.67 12.50
CA LEU A 39 -0.90 1.82 11.16
C LEU A 39 0.12 2.96 11.11
N LEU A 40 -0.26 4.16 11.57
CA LEU A 40 0.63 5.32 11.57
C LEU A 40 1.87 5.12 12.45
N CYS A 41 1.73 4.45 13.61
CA CYS A 41 2.88 4.08 14.44
C CYS A 41 3.79 3.07 13.73
N ALA A 42 3.25 2.06 13.04
CA ALA A 42 4.05 1.11 12.28
C ALA A 42 4.82 1.79 11.14
N VAL A 43 4.17 2.71 10.42
CA VAL A 43 4.78 3.55 9.40
C VAL A 43 5.92 4.40 9.97
N ALA A 44 5.68 5.06 11.11
CA ALA A 44 6.69 5.89 11.77
C ALA A 44 7.94 5.10 12.19
N ARG A 45 7.77 3.86 12.67
CA ARG A 45 8.89 2.98 13.03
C ARG A 45 9.66 2.44 11.82
N ASN A 46 9.04 2.44 10.63
CA ASN A 46 9.59 1.82 9.42
C ASN A 46 9.81 2.83 8.28
N ARG A 47 10.16 4.08 8.60
CA ARG A 47 10.39 5.16 7.60
C ARG A 47 11.46 4.83 6.55
N ARG A 48 12.42 3.97 6.87
CA ARG A 48 13.43 3.49 5.91
C ARG A 48 12.82 2.59 4.82
N ARG A 49 11.73 1.88 5.13
CA ARG A 49 11.00 1.00 4.19
C ARG A 49 9.85 1.74 3.50
N LEU A 50 9.17 2.62 4.23
CA LEU A 50 8.06 3.45 3.73
C LEU A 50 8.56 4.87 3.46
N THR A 51 9.24 5.04 2.32
CA THR A 51 9.72 6.34 1.82
C THR A 51 8.59 7.14 1.15
N GLY A 52 8.89 8.39 0.77
CA GLY A 52 7.92 9.29 0.13
C GLY A 52 7.35 8.81 -1.21
N GLN A 53 7.98 7.81 -1.84
CA GLN A 53 7.48 7.19 -3.07
C GLN A 53 6.30 6.23 -2.82
N PHE A 54 6.16 5.74 -1.59
CA PHE A 54 5.11 4.79 -1.20
C PHE A 54 3.94 5.45 -0.47
N MET A 55 4.20 6.61 0.13
CA MET A 55 3.19 7.38 0.84
C MET A 55 3.49 8.87 0.80
N PHE A 56 2.45 9.66 0.73
CA PHE A 56 2.57 11.12 0.79
C PHE A 56 1.31 11.71 1.39
N ARG A 57 1.43 12.92 1.93
CA ARG A 57 0.27 13.69 2.37
C ARG A 57 -0.22 14.51 1.18
N LEU A 58 -1.54 14.49 0.96
CA LEU A 58 -2.15 15.32 -0.07
C LEU A 58 -1.94 16.80 0.26
N THR A 59 -1.84 17.63 -0.77
CA THR A 59 -1.97 19.08 -0.61
C THR A 59 -3.43 19.45 -0.36
N PRO A 60 -3.70 20.62 0.24
CA PRO A 60 -5.06 21.12 0.39
C PRO A 60 -5.82 21.20 -0.94
N LYS A 61 -5.13 21.57 -2.04
CA LYS A 61 -5.70 21.61 -3.39
C LYS A 61 -6.07 20.21 -3.90
N GLU A 62 -5.18 19.24 -3.76
CA GLU A 62 -5.45 17.84 -4.12
C GLU A 62 -6.61 17.26 -3.31
N TRP A 63 -6.69 17.62 -2.02
CA TRP A 63 -7.75 17.14 -1.13
C TRP A 63 -9.11 17.76 -1.45
N ALA A 64 -9.16 19.06 -1.75
CA ALA A 64 -10.40 19.75 -2.14
C ALA A 64 -11.01 19.18 -3.45
N GLY A 65 -10.19 18.59 -4.32
CA GLY A 65 -10.66 17.95 -5.55
C GLY A 65 -11.26 16.55 -5.36
N VAL A 66 -11.16 15.94 -4.17
CA VAL A 66 -11.70 14.61 -3.91
C VAL A 66 -13.19 14.71 -3.56
N ARG A 67 -14.06 14.09 -4.36
CA ARG A 67 -15.51 14.06 -4.06
C ARG A 67 -15.78 13.37 -2.71
N GLY A 68 -16.50 14.05 -1.82
CA GLY A 68 -16.79 13.58 -0.46
C GLY A 68 -15.70 13.91 0.58
N ALA A 69 -14.57 14.49 0.16
CA ALA A 69 -13.63 15.14 1.06
C ALA A 69 -14.19 16.52 1.45
N ALA A 70 -15.13 16.53 2.39
CA ALA A 70 -15.62 17.77 2.97
C ALA A 70 -14.45 18.63 3.49
N SER A 71 -14.59 19.94 3.36
CA SER A 71 -13.67 21.03 3.71
C SER A 71 -13.23 21.12 5.19
N ALA A 72 -13.29 20.03 5.95
CA ALA A 72 -13.27 20.03 7.40
C ALA A 72 -12.03 19.35 8.05
N GLY A 73 -10.93 19.14 7.33
CA GLY A 73 -9.79 18.41 7.93
C GLY A 73 -8.42 18.61 7.31
N ARG A 74 -7.40 18.26 8.10
CA ARG A 74 -6.00 18.17 7.65
C ARG A 74 -5.91 17.12 6.53
N PRO A 75 -5.25 17.42 5.39
CA PRO A 75 -5.12 16.46 4.30
C PRO A 75 -4.59 15.10 4.79
N PRO A 76 -5.22 13.99 4.38
CA PRO A 76 -4.84 12.67 4.88
C PRO A 76 -3.48 12.27 4.36
N LEU A 77 -2.82 11.38 5.11
CA LEU A 77 -1.73 10.58 4.57
C LEU A 77 -2.35 9.52 3.65
N VAL A 78 -1.85 9.42 2.43
CA VAL A 78 -2.28 8.44 1.44
C VAL A 78 -1.15 7.48 1.10
N PHE A 79 -1.53 6.27 0.70
CA PHE A 79 -0.63 5.20 0.29
C PHE A 79 -0.89 4.84 -1.16
N THR A 80 0.19 4.62 -1.90
CA THR A 80 0.13 4.09 -3.27
C THR A 80 -0.17 2.59 -3.22
N GLU A 81 -0.48 1.98 -4.36
CA GLU A 81 -0.64 0.51 -4.43
C GLU A 81 0.58 -0.23 -3.87
N THR A 82 1.78 0.16 -4.30
CA THR A 82 3.02 -0.40 -3.75
C THR A 82 3.18 -0.09 -2.26
N GLY A 83 2.77 1.10 -1.81
CA GLY A 83 2.77 1.44 -0.39
C GLY A 83 1.82 0.57 0.44
N VAL A 84 0.65 0.25 -0.08
CA VAL A 84 -0.28 -0.70 0.54
C VAL A 84 0.34 -2.07 0.65
N SER A 85 0.99 -2.57 -0.41
CA SER A 85 1.73 -3.83 -0.35
C SER A 85 2.85 -3.80 0.70
N MET A 86 3.60 -2.69 0.78
CA MET A 86 4.66 -2.51 1.78
C MET A 86 4.13 -2.50 3.22
N LEU A 87 2.90 -2.04 3.46
CA LEU A 87 2.27 -2.11 4.78
C LEU A 87 2.16 -3.54 5.31
N ALA A 88 1.96 -4.53 4.42
CA ALA A 88 1.91 -5.94 4.81
C ALA A 88 3.23 -6.43 5.45
N THR A 89 4.34 -5.77 5.15
CA THR A 89 5.67 -6.12 5.69
C THR A 89 5.97 -5.51 7.07
N VAL A 90 5.21 -4.49 7.49
CA VAL A 90 5.48 -3.73 8.73
C VAL A 90 4.36 -3.85 9.76
N LEU A 91 3.15 -4.23 9.33
CA LEU A 91 2.01 -4.47 10.21
C LEU A 91 2.10 -5.87 10.83
N ARG A 92 1.55 -6.00 12.04
CA ARG A 92 1.56 -7.26 12.82
C ARG A 92 0.19 -7.96 12.88
N SER A 93 -0.77 -7.57 12.03
CA SER A 93 -2.08 -8.24 12.00
C SER A 93 -2.01 -9.57 11.25
N GLY A 94 -2.90 -10.50 11.60
CA GLY A 94 -3.00 -11.79 10.90
C GLY A 94 -3.27 -11.61 9.40
N LYS A 95 -4.07 -10.59 9.04
CA LYS A 95 -4.34 -10.24 7.64
C LYS A 95 -3.11 -9.72 6.91
N ALA A 96 -2.32 -8.84 7.54
CA ALA A 96 -1.06 -8.36 6.97
C ALA A 96 -0.08 -9.51 6.72
N ALA A 97 0.05 -10.44 7.67
CA ALA A 97 0.90 -11.62 7.52
C ALA A 97 0.46 -12.51 6.33
N ARG A 98 -0.85 -12.78 6.20
CA ARG A 98 -1.39 -13.57 5.07
C ARG A 98 -1.11 -12.90 3.72
N ILE A 99 -1.44 -11.61 3.61
CA ILE A 99 -1.22 -10.83 2.38
C ILE A 99 0.26 -10.77 2.01
N ASN A 100 1.15 -10.57 3.00
CA ASN A 100 2.59 -10.56 2.75
C ASN A 100 3.07 -11.88 2.13
N VAL A 101 2.62 -13.01 2.68
CA VAL A 101 2.95 -14.34 2.14
C VAL A 101 2.40 -14.53 0.72
N GLU A 102 1.17 -14.09 0.47
CA GLU A 102 0.56 -14.15 -0.88
C GLU A 102 1.33 -13.32 -1.90
N ILE A 103 1.71 -12.09 -1.56
CA ILE A 103 2.51 -11.21 -2.41
C ILE A 103 3.84 -11.88 -2.75
N VAL A 104 4.58 -12.37 -1.75
CA VAL A 104 5.89 -13.00 -1.96
C VAL A 104 5.76 -14.27 -2.82
N ARG A 105 4.73 -15.09 -2.60
CA ARG A 105 4.48 -16.28 -3.41
C ARG A 105 4.19 -15.95 -4.86
N ASP A 106 3.34 -14.94 -5.10
CA ASP A 106 2.98 -14.58 -6.47
C ASP A 106 4.12 -13.91 -7.23
N VAL A 107 4.87 -13.00 -6.58
CA VAL A 107 6.09 -12.40 -7.14
C VAL A 107 7.10 -13.50 -7.50
N THR A 108 7.33 -14.45 -6.59
CA THR A 108 8.25 -15.57 -6.85
C THR A 108 7.79 -16.44 -8.03
N ARG A 109 6.48 -16.71 -8.14
CA ARG A 109 5.90 -17.47 -9.25
C ARG A 109 6.12 -16.74 -10.59
N ARG A 110 5.88 -15.43 -10.61
CA ARG A 110 6.05 -14.58 -11.80
C ARG A 110 7.50 -14.48 -12.24
N LEU A 111 8.43 -14.31 -11.30
CA LEU A 111 9.86 -14.30 -11.60
C LEU A 111 10.28 -15.62 -12.25
N LYS A 112 9.87 -16.77 -11.69
CA LYS A 112 10.13 -18.08 -12.29
C LYS A 112 9.55 -18.22 -13.69
N ALA A 113 8.33 -17.74 -13.92
CA ALA A 113 7.71 -17.75 -15.25
C ALA A 113 8.44 -16.86 -16.25
N ALA A 114 9.12 -15.81 -15.78
CA ALA A 114 9.98 -14.95 -16.59
C ALA A 114 11.43 -15.47 -16.72
N GLY A 115 11.73 -16.68 -16.22
CA GLY A 115 13.08 -17.25 -16.24
C GLY A 115 14.06 -16.60 -15.25
N LEU A 116 13.58 -15.82 -14.28
CA LEU A 116 14.38 -15.12 -13.28
C LEU A 116 14.33 -15.85 -11.92
N SER A 117 15.43 -15.83 -11.17
CA SER A 117 15.46 -16.25 -9.78
C SER A 117 15.57 -15.07 -8.83
N ALA A 118 14.84 -15.10 -7.71
CA ALA A 118 15.05 -14.15 -6.62
C ALA A 118 16.49 -14.20 -6.10
N TRP A 119 17.15 -15.36 -6.19
CA TRP A 119 18.57 -15.52 -5.85
C TRP A 119 19.50 -14.77 -6.81
N ASP A 120 19.09 -14.54 -8.06
CA ASP A 120 19.89 -13.75 -9.01
C ASP A 120 19.85 -12.28 -8.63
N MET A 121 18.69 -11.78 -8.19
CA MET A 121 18.49 -10.40 -7.75
C MET A 121 19.24 -10.07 -6.44
N LEU A 122 19.53 -11.06 -5.61
CA LEU A 122 20.24 -10.87 -4.33
C LEU A 122 21.76 -10.96 -4.47
N ARG A 123 22.26 -11.41 -5.62
CA ARG A 123 23.69 -11.59 -5.91
C ARG A 123 24.28 -10.47 -6.76
N SER A 124 23.46 -9.54 -7.24
CA SER A 124 23.84 -8.31 -7.96
C SER A 124 24.12 -7.16 -7.00
#